data_AF-A0A0S3TSN5-F1
#
_entry.id   AF-A0A0S3TSN5-F1
#
_cell.length_a   1.000
_cell.length_b   1.000
_cell.length_c   1.000
_cell.angle_alpha   90.00
_cell.angle_beta   90.00
_cell.angle_gamma   90.00
#
_symmetry.space_group_name_H-M   'P 1'
#
loop_
_entity.id
_entity.type
_entity.pdbx_description
1 polymer ?
#
loop_
_entity_poly.entity_id
_entity_poly.type
_entity_poly.pdbx_seq_one_letter_code
_entity_poly.pdbx_strand_id
1 'polypeptide(L)'
;MEWLILRIILQVKRLLPILPGIFSFYIVVSAAAPAYAMHIMEGFLPVEWAVFWWIVALPFFVLGLRRISQITQANPQLKLLLALAGAFTFVLSALKMPSVTGSCSHPTGTGLGAILFGPLAMSVLGSLVLLFQALLLAHGGITTLGANTFSMAIAGPFIAYWIYRLVVPTGKQRLAIFLAAAIADLVTYIVTSIQLASAFPAATGGVVASFMKFAGIFAITQVPLAISEGLLTVLVWNWLANYGRQELEMLQLIKQDE
;
A
#
# COMPACT_ATOMS: atom_id res chain seq x y z
N MET A 1 17.53 12.00 61.35
CA MET A 1 16.43 11.88 60.35
C MET A 1 16.44 13.05 59.37
N GLU A 2 16.53 14.30 59.84
CA GLU A 2 16.55 15.51 58.99
C GLU A 2 17.70 15.59 57.97
N TRP A 3 18.91 15.16 58.35
CA TRP A 3 20.08 15.16 57.45
C TRP A 3 19.95 14.22 56.24
N LEU A 4 19.22 13.11 56.42
CA LEU A 4 18.96 12.15 55.34
C LEU A 4 17.95 12.73 54.34
N ILE A 5 16.92 13.40 54.85
CA ILE A 5 15.89 14.08 54.05
C ILE A 5 16.52 15.20 53.22
N LEU A 6 17.43 16.00 53.81
CA LEU A 6 18.12 17.07 53.07
C LEU A 6 19.00 16.53 51.93
N ARG A 7 19.70 15.42 52.15
CA ARG A 7 20.51 14.77 51.09
C ARG A 7 19.64 14.24 49.95
N ILE A 8 18.50 13.63 50.26
CA ILE A 8 17.55 13.14 49.26
C ILE A 8 16.98 14.32 48.45
N ILE A 9 16.57 15.41 49.10
CA ILE A 9 16.05 16.61 48.43
C ILE A 9 17.10 17.24 47.50
N LEU A 10 18.37 17.32 47.94
CA LEU A 10 19.47 17.85 47.13
C LEU A 10 19.79 16.94 45.95
N GLN A 11 19.77 15.61 46.13
CA GLN A 11 19.93 14.66 45.02
C GLN A 11 18.78 14.76 44.01
N VAL A 12 17.53 14.86 44.48
CA VAL A 12 16.35 15.01 43.61
C VAL A 12 16.42 16.33 42.82
N LYS A 13 16.75 17.46 43.46
CA LYS A 13 16.94 18.76 42.76
C LYS A 13 18.06 18.71 41.71
N ARG A 14 19.10 17.90 41.93
CA ARG A 14 20.23 17.76 40.99
C ARG A 14 19.87 16.90 39.78
N LEU A 15 18.95 15.94 39.94
CA LEU A 15 18.47 15.06 38.86
C LEU A 15 17.29 15.67 38.08
N LEU A 16 16.49 16.53 38.73
CA LEU A 16 15.32 17.19 38.14
C LEU A 16 15.56 17.91 36.79
N PRO A 17 16.67 18.66 36.57
CA PRO A 17 16.93 19.30 35.29
C PRO A 17 17.49 18.35 34.21
N ILE A 18 17.91 17.14 34.58
CA ILE A 18 18.45 16.13 33.65
C ILE A 18 17.31 15.31 33.03
N LEU A 19 16.22 15.10 33.77
CA LEU A 19 15.01 14.39 33.31
C LEU A 19 14.40 14.93 32.01
N PRO A 20 14.18 16.25 31.82
CA PRO A 20 13.66 16.77 30.55
C PRO A 20 14.66 16.59 29.39
N GLY A 21 15.97 16.62 29.66
CA GLY A 21 17.00 16.32 28.65
C GLY A 21 17.01 14.86 28.23
N ILE A 22 16.91 13.92 29.18
CA ILE A 22 16.77 12.48 28.92
C ILE A 22 15.45 12.20 28.21
N PHE A 23 14.36 12.85 28.61
CA PHE A 23 13.05 12.70 27.98
C PHE A 23 13.04 13.26 26.56
N SER A 24 13.65 14.43 26.32
CA SER A 24 13.80 15.00 24.98
C SER A 24 14.72 14.16 24.11
N PHE A 25 15.82 13.63 24.66
CA PHE A 25 16.72 12.71 23.95
C PHE A 25 16.01 11.39 23.65
N TYR A 26 15.25 10.85 24.59
CA TYR A 26 14.40 9.68 24.39
C TYR A 26 13.32 9.94 23.35
N ILE A 27 12.71 11.13 23.30
CA ILE A 27 11.77 11.51 22.23
C ILE A 27 12.48 11.63 20.89
N VAL A 28 13.70 12.17 20.82
CA VAL A 28 14.43 12.30 19.55
C VAL A 28 14.95 10.94 19.04
N VAL A 29 15.39 10.06 19.95
CA VAL A 29 15.91 8.72 19.62
C VAL A 29 14.78 7.71 19.43
N SER A 30 13.67 7.85 20.14
CA SER A 30 12.46 7.02 19.99
C SER A 30 11.41 7.66 19.09
N ALA A 31 11.65 8.86 18.56
CA ALA A 31 10.93 9.38 17.42
C ALA A 31 11.15 8.34 16.35
N ALA A 32 10.10 7.57 16.06
CA ALA A 32 10.13 6.54 15.04
C ALA A 32 10.81 7.16 13.82
N ALA A 33 11.90 6.55 13.35
CA ALA A 33 12.43 6.85 12.04
C ALA A 33 11.24 6.94 11.09
N PRO A 34 11.17 7.96 10.20
CA PRO A 34 10.00 8.15 9.36
C PRO A 34 9.69 6.81 8.73
N ALA A 35 8.55 6.24 9.12
CA ALA A 35 8.13 4.98 8.57
C ALA A 35 8.13 5.23 7.06
N TYR A 36 8.96 4.49 6.33
CA TYR A 36 8.99 4.51 4.88
C TYR A 36 7.66 3.91 4.41
N ALA A 37 6.60 4.69 4.60
CA ALA A 37 5.24 4.34 4.30
C ALA A 37 5.10 4.42 2.79
N MET A 38 4.53 3.37 2.22
CA MET A 38 4.17 3.33 0.81
C MET A 38 3.15 4.43 0.47
N HIS A 39 2.35 4.84 1.46
CA HIS A 39 1.30 5.85 1.36
C HIS A 39 1.85 7.24 1.67
N ILE A 40 1.50 8.21 0.84
CA ILE A 40 1.75 9.62 1.10
C ILE A 40 0.89 10.04 2.31
N MET A 41 1.54 10.53 3.36
CA MET A 41 0.89 10.88 4.64
C MET A 41 -0.04 12.10 4.51
N GLU A 42 -1.02 12.19 5.40
CA GLU A 42 -1.92 13.33 5.52
C GLU A 42 -1.17 14.67 5.58
N GLY A 43 -1.64 15.65 4.81
CA GLY A 43 -1.05 17.00 4.80
C GLY A 43 0.33 17.10 4.17
N PHE A 44 0.88 16.01 3.61
CA PHE A 44 2.20 16.06 2.98
C PHE A 44 2.17 16.83 1.66
N LEU A 45 1.15 16.64 0.82
CA LEU A 45 1.08 17.31 -0.48
C LEU A 45 0.53 18.73 -0.37
N PRO A 46 1.06 19.69 -1.15
CA PRO A 46 0.41 20.98 -1.36
C PRO A 46 -1.03 20.80 -1.89
N VAL A 47 -1.91 21.74 -1.58
CA VAL A 47 -3.34 21.65 -1.88
C VAL A 47 -3.59 21.45 -3.38
N GLU A 48 -2.81 22.12 -4.23
CA GLU A 48 -2.93 22.04 -5.68
C GLU A 48 -2.66 20.61 -6.17
N TRP A 49 -1.63 19.95 -5.62
CA TRP A 49 -1.29 18.57 -5.95
C TRP A 49 -2.28 17.56 -5.39
N ALA A 50 -2.78 17.80 -4.17
CA ALA A 50 -3.83 16.96 -3.59
C ALA A 50 -5.10 16.98 -4.47
N VAL A 51 -5.57 18.16 -4.87
CA VAL A 51 -6.73 18.33 -5.75
C VAL A 51 -6.48 17.73 -7.12
N PHE A 52 -5.31 17.95 -7.71
CA PHE A 52 -4.93 17.37 -9.00
C PHE A 52 -5.07 15.84 -8.99
N TRP A 53 -4.52 15.16 -7.99
CA TRP A 53 -4.57 13.70 -7.94
C TRP A 53 -5.98 13.16 -7.68
N TRP A 54 -6.82 13.87 -6.93
CA TRP A 54 -8.24 13.56 -6.84
C TRP A 54 -8.93 13.62 -8.19
N ILE A 55 -8.70 14.68 -8.97
CA ILE A 55 -9.26 14.85 -10.32
C ILE A 55 -8.80 13.71 -11.25
N VAL A 56 -7.52 13.34 -11.18
CA VAL A 56 -6.96 12.26 -12.02
C VAL A 56 -7.48 10.88 -11.62
N ALA A 57 -7.67 10.61 -10.33
CA ALA A 57 -8.17 9.32 -9.86
C ALA A 57 -9.68 9.13 -10.10
N LEU A 58 -10.46 10.21 -10.07
CA LEU A 58 -11.92 10.19 -10.11
C LEU A 58 -12.52 9.45 -11.32
N PRO A 59 -12.05 9.64 -12.57
CA PRO A 59 -12.57 8.91 -13.72
C PRO A 59 -12.47 7.39 -13.57
N PHE A 60 -11.33 6.89 -13.07
CA PHE A 60 -11.12 5.45 -12.86
C PHE A 60 -12.02 4.90 -11.77
N PHE A 61 -12.23 5.67 -10.69
CA PHE A 61 -13.15 5.30 -9.62
C PHE A 61 -14.60 5.22 -10.13
N VAL A 62 -15.05 6.21 -10.91
CA VAL A 62 -16.40 6.23 -11.51
C VAL A 62 -16.59 5.08 -12.49
N LEU A 63 -15.61 4.82 -13.36
CA LEU A 63 -15.65 3.67 -14.27
C LEU A 63 -15.65 2.34 -13.51
N GLY A 64 -14.91 2.25 -12.41
CA GLY A 64 -14.92 1.10 -11.51
C GLY A 64 -16.28 0.85 -10.88
N LEU A 65 -16.96 1.90 -10.40
CA LEU A 65 -18.32 1.80 -9.85
C LEU A 65 -19.30 1.29 -10.90
N ARG A 66 -19.22 1.81 -12.13
CA ARG A 66 -20.05 1.34 -13.26
C ARG A 66 -19.79 -0.13 -13.56
N ARG A 67 -18.51 -0.55 -13.57
CA ARG A 67 -18.13 -1.94 -13.83
C ARG A 67 -18.64 -2.89 -12.74
N ILE A 68 -18.48 -2.52 -11.47
CA ILE A 68 -19.00 -3.31 -10.34
C ILE A 68 -20.53 -3.41 -10.41
N SER A 69 -21.21 -2.30 -10.72
CA SER A 69 -22.68 -2.30 -10.88
C SER A 69 -23.12 -3.25 -12.00
N GLN A 70 -22.46 -3.21 -13.16
CA GLN A 70 -22.76 -4.12 -14.28
C GLN A 70 -22.55 -5.59 -13.90
N ILE A 71 -21.43 -5.92 -13.24
CA ILE A 71 -21.11 -7.29 -12.82
C ILE A 71 -22.14 -7.80 -11.79
N THR A 72 -22.51 -6.96 -10.83
CA THR A 72 -23.43 -7.36 -9.74
C THR A 72 -24.88 -7.41 -10.19
N GLN A 73 -25.29 -6.63 -11.19
CA GLN A 73 -26.61 -6.76 -11.82
C GLN A 73 -26.74 -8.05 -12.65
N ALA A 74 -25.68 -8.42 -13.38
CA ALA A 74 -25.65 -9.67 -14.14
C ALA A 74 -25.61 -10.90 -13.21
N ASN A 75 -24.87 -10.83 -12.10
CA ASN A 75 -24.72 -11.92 -11.14
C ASN A 75 -24.82 -11.40 -9.70
N PRO A 76 -26.02 -11.39 -9.09
CA PRO A 76 -26.22 -10.86 -7.74
C PRO A 76 -25.36 -11.54 -6.65
N GLN A 77 -25.01 -12.81 -6.84
CA GLN A 77 -24.15 -13.59 -5.94
C GLN A 77 -22.72 -13.01 -5.86
N LEU A 78 -22.21 -12.38 -6.93
CA LEU A 78 -20.88 -11.76 -6.94
C LEU A 78 -20.78 -10.53 -6.04
N LYS A 79 -21.92 -9.93 -5.65
CA LYS A 79 -21.92 -8.78 -4.73
C LYS A 79 -21.33 -9.15 -3.37
N LEU A 80 -21.67 -10.33 -2.86
CA LEU A 80 -21.14 -10.84 -1.60
C LEU A 80 -19.64 -11.15 -1.74
N LEU A 81 -19.24 -11.79 -2.83
CA LEU A 81 -17.84 -12.13 -3.10
C LEU A 81 -16.94 -10.88 -3.19
N LEU A 82 -17.39 -9.84 -3.89
CA LEU A 82 -16.66 -8.56 -4.00
C LEU A 82 -16.54 -7.84 -2.65
N ALA A 83 -17.59 -7.88 -1.83
CA ALA A 83 -17.55 -7.28 -0.49
C ALA A 83 -16.59 -8.05 0.43
N LEU A 84 -16.65 -9.38 0.44
CA LEU A 84 -15.72 -10.23 1.19
C LEU A 84 -14.29 -10.05 0.71
N ALA A 85 -14.07 -9.93 -0.60
CA ALA A 85 -12.77 -9.65 -1.18
C ALA A 85 -12.21 -8.31 -0.70
N GLY A 86 -12.98 -7.23 -0.75
CA GLY A 86 -12.55 -5.92 -0.24
C GLY A 86 -12.21 -5.97 1.26
N ALA A 87 -13.05 -6.63 2.05
CA ALA A 87 -12.79 -6.83 3.48
C ALA A 87 -11.52 -7.67 3.73
N PHE A 88 -11.32 -8.74 2.98
CA PHE A 88 -10.15 -9.59 3.07
C PHE A 88 -8.88 -8.86 2.65
N THR A 89 -8.91 -8.10 1.55
CA THR A 89 -7.79 -7.24 1.11
C THR A 89 -7.43 -6.22 2.19
N PHE A 90 -8.43 -5.58 2.83
CA PHE A 90 -8.19 -4.70 3.97
C PHE A 90 -7.51 -5.43 5.14
N VAL A 91 -8.05 -6.59 5.55
CA VAL A 91 -7.49 -7.38 6.65
C VAL A 91 -6.07 -7.85 6.35
N LEU A 92 -5.82 -8.36 5.13
CA LEU A 92 -4.48 -8.75 4.69
C LEU A 92 -3.52 -7.56 4.73
N SER A 93 -3.96 -6.38 4.28
CA SER A 93 -3.16 -5.15 4.34
C SER A 93 -2.90 -4.66 5.77
N ALA A 94 -3.59 -5.20 6.78
CA ALA A 94 -3.32 -4.91 8.18
C ALA A 94 -2.34 -5.91 8.82
N LEU A 95 -2.06 -7.05 8.17
CA LEU A 95 -1.08 -8.02 8.66
C LEU A 95 0.34 -7.50 8.47
N LYS A 96 1.15 -7.56 9.53
CA LYS A 96 2.56 -7.15 9.49
C LYS A 96 3.39 -8.27 8.87
N MET A 97 4.00 -8.01 7.73
CA MET A 97 5.07 -8.85 7.19
C MET A 97 6.42 -8.43 7.76
N PRO A 98 7.27 -9.39 8.18
CA PRO A 98 8.65 -9.09 8.54
C PRO A 98 9.41 -8.60 7.30
N SER A 99 9.91 -7.36 7.31
CA SER A 99 10.76 -6.86 6.23
C SER A 99 12.24 -7.16 6.49
N VAL A 100 13.00 -7.27 5.40
CA VAL A 100 14.45 -7.55 5.40
C VAL A 100 15.25 -6.45 6.12
N THR A 101 14.70 -5.23 6.25
CA THR A 101 15.38 -4.07 6.84
C THR A 101 14.84 -3.68 8.23
N GLY A 102 14.11 -4.57 8.92
CA GLY A 102 13.58 -4.30 10.27
C GLY A 102 12.40 -3.32 10.35
N SER A 103 11.83 -2.92 9.21
CA SER A 103 10.57 -2.17 9.15
C SER A 103 9.37 -3.13 9.17
N CYS A 104 8.22 -2.67 9.67
CA CYS A 104 6.96 -3.39 9.52
C CYS A 104 6.35 -2.99 8.18
N SER A 105 6.19 -3.94 7.27
CA SER A 105 5.53 -3.71 5.99
C SER A 105 4.21 -4.47 5.93
N HIS A 106 3.33 -4.07 5.02
CA HIS A 106 2.03 -4.69 4.83
C HIS A 106 1.88 -5.11 3.37
N PRO A 107 1.31 -6.29 3.09
CA PRO A 107 1.06 -6.69 1.72
C PRO A 107 -0.02 -5.79 1.13
N THR A 108 0.24 -5.25 -0.05
CA THR A 108 -0.63 -4.28 -0.72
C THR A 108 -1.82 -4.98 -1.38
N GLY A 109 -1.66 -6.25 -1.76
CA GLY A 109 -2.69 -7.09 -2.38
C GLY A 109 -3.10 -6.62 -3.78
N THR A 110 -2.36 -5.68 -4.37
CA THR A 110 -2.71 -5.00 -5.63
C THR A 110 -2.69 -5.96 -6.81
N GLY A 111 -1.63 -6.77 -6.91
CA GLY A 111 -1.47 -7.77 -7.97
C GLY A 111 -2.53 -8.86 -7.93
N LEU A 112 -2.74 -9.47 -6.76
CA LEU A 112 -3.74 -10.52 -6.57
C LEU A 112 -5.16 -10.00 -6.84
N GLY A 113 -5.50 -8.83 -6.28
CA GLY A 113 -6.81 -8.21 -6.49
C GLY A 113 -7.07 -7.87 -7.95
N ALA A 114 -6.06 -7.41 -8.69
CA ALA A 114 -6.17 -7.14 -10.11
C ALA A 114 -6.41 -8.40 -10.95
N ILE A 115 -5.77 -9.52 -10.59
CA ILE A 115 -5.97 -10.81 -11.24
C ILE A 115 -7.38 -11.36 -10.96
N LEU A 116 -7.84 -11.25 -9.71
CA LEU A 116 -9.13 -11.81 -9.29
C LEU A 116 -10.34 -10.99 -9.75
N PHE A 117 -10.27 -9.66 -9.63
CA PHE A 117 -11.44 -8.77 -9.81
C PHE A 117 -11.30 -7.82 -10.99
N GLY A 118 -10.11 -7.74 -11.59
CA GLY A 118 -9.80 -6.82 -12.67
C GLY A 118 -9.47 -5.40 -12.18
N PRO A 119 -8.78 -4.61 -13.01
CA PRO A 119 -8.20 -3.33 -12.61
C PRO A 119 -9.26 -2.25 -12.30
N LEU A 120 -10.39 -2.27 -13.01
CA LEU A 120 -11.49 -1.32 -12.76
C LEU A 120 -12.22 -1.59 -11.45
N ALA A 121 -12.42 -2.85 -11.06
CA ALA A 121 -13.02 -3.13 -9.75
C ALA A 121 -12.05 -2.73 -8.62
N MET A 122 -10.75 -2.97 -8.83
CA MET A 122 -9.69 -2.58 -7.90
C MET A 122 -9.58 -1.07 -7.69
N SER A 123 -9.94 -0.22 -8.66
CA SER A 123 -9.96 1.23 -8.44
C SER A 123 -10.93 1.62 -7.31
N VAL A 124 -12.04 0.90 -7.15
CA VAL A 124 -13.01 1.13 -6.06
C VAL A 124 -12.61 0.39 -4.80
N LEU A 125 -12.34 -0.91 -4.88
CA LEU A 125 -11.99 -1.72 -3.71
C LEU A 125 -10.72 -1.20 -3.04
N GLY A 126 -9.69 -0.88 -3.83
CA GLY A 126 -8.45 -0.27 -3.34
C GLY A 126 -8.68 1.10 -2.72
N SER A 127 -9.51 1.96 -3.32
CA SER A 127 -9.87 3.25 -2.70
C SER A 127 -10.54 3.09 -1.34
N LEU A 128 -11.42 2.10 -1.18
CA LEU A 128 -12.07 1.79 0.10
C LEU A 128 -11.08 1.28 1.14
N VAL A 129 -10.15 0.40 0.73
CA VAL A 129 -9.05 -0.08 1.58
C VAL A 129 -8.21 1.09 2.06
N LEU A 130 -7.79 1.98 1.15
CA LEU A 130 -7.01 3.17 1.47
C LEU A 130 -7.74 4.15 2.39
N LEU A 131 -9.05 4.31 2.18
CA LEU A 131 -9.89 5.13 3.06
C LEU A 131 -9.91 4.55 4.48
N PHE A 132 -10.10 3.24 4.63
CA PHE A 132 -10.07 2.60 5.96
C PHE A 132 -8.68 2.63 6.58
N GLN A 133 -7.61 2.50 5.80
CA GLN A 133 -6.24 2.65 6.28
C GLN A 133 -6.00 4.08 6.83
N ALA A 134 -6.49 5.11 6.12
CA ALA A 134 -6.39 6.49 6.57
C ALA A 134 -7.20 6.74 7.85
N LEU A 135 -8.42 6.22 7.94
CA LEU A 135 -9.34 6.48 9.06
C LEU A 135 -9.06 5.63 10.31
N LEU A 136 -8.73 4.35 10.13
CA LEU A 136 -8.65 3.37 11.23
C LEU A 136 -7.23 3.06 11.66
N LEU A 137 -6.26 3.12 10.72
CA LEU A 137 -4.86 2.75 10.97
C LEU A 137 -3.94 3.98 11.00
N ALA A 138 -4.48 5.19 10.80
CA ALA A 138 -3.72 6.42 10.63
C ALA A 138 -2.56 6.26 9.61
N HIS A 139 -2.82 5.49 8.54
CA HIS A 139 -1.85 5.18 7.51
C HIS A 139 -2.28 5.78 6.18
N GLY A 140 -1.48 6.69 5.63
CA GLY A 140 -1.86 7.53 4.48
C GLY A 140 -2.55 8.82 4.92
N GLY A 141 -3.58 9.23 4.17
CA GLY A 141 -4.32 10.47 4.41
C GLY A 141 -5.57 10.60 3.55
N ILE A 142 -6.52 11.41 4.00
CA ILE A 142 -7.72 11.85 3.28
C ILE A 142 -7.37 12.86 2.19
N THR A 143 -6.52 13.86 2.49
CA THR A 143 -6.10 14.85 1.47
C THR A 143 -5.26 14.19 0.38
N THR A 144 -4.42 13.23 0.76
CA THR A 144 -3.55 12.48 -0.15
C THR A 144 -4.21 11.22 -0.72
N LEU A 145 -5.47 10.94 -0.37
CA LEU A 145 -6.19 9.74 -0.80
C LEU A 145 -6.25 9.63 -2.32
N GLY A 146 -6.45 10.73 -3.04
CA GLY A 146 -6.43 10.73 -4.52
C GLY A 146 -5.09 10.27 -5.09
N ALA A 147 -3.96 10.73 -4.53
CA ALA A 147 -2.63 10.37 -4.98
C ALA A 147 -2.32 8.90 -4.69
N ASN A 148 -2.62 8.44 -3.47
CA ASN A 148 -2.48 7.06 -3.06
C ASN A 148 -3.39 6.11 -3.87
N THR A 149 -4.62 6.53 -4.15
CA THR A 149 -5.55 5.79 -5.01
C THR A 149 -4.98 5.62 -6.42
N PHE A 150 -4.42 6.70 -6.97
CA PHE A 150 -3.82 6.63 -8.31
C PHE A 150 -2.64 5.66 -8.38
N SER A 151 -1.72 5.68 -7.42
CA SER A 151 -0.58 4.77 -7.45
C SER A 151 -0.99 3.32 -7.15
N MET A 152 -1.74 3.09 -6.07
CA MET A 152 -1.99 1.75 -5.51
C MET A 152 -3.26 1.07 -6.02
N ALA A 153 -4.34 1.82 -6.27
CA ALA A 153 -5.62 1.25 -6.69
C ALA A 153 -5.84 1.34 -8.21
N ILE A 154 -5.02 2.12 -8.91
CA ILE A 154 -5.12 2.34 -10.36
C ILE A 154 -3.85 1.85 -11.05
N ALA A 155 -2.73 2.57 -10.95
CA ALA A 155 -1.53 2.26 -11.73
C ALA A 155 -1.01 0.83 -11.48
N GLY A 156 -0.84 0.44 -10.21
CA GLY A 156 -0.45 -0.92 -9.83
C GLY A 156 -1.37 -2.00 -10.43
N PRO A 157 -2.69 -2.00 -10.13
CA PRO A 157 -3.64 -2.98 -10.64
C PRO A 157 -3.73 -3.04 -12.16
N PHE A 158 -3.66 -1.90 -12.85
CA PHE A 158 -3.64 -1.90 -14.33
C PHE A 158 -2.39 -2.59 -14.87
N ILE A 159 -1.21 -2.29 -14.33
CA ILE A 159 0.03 -2.97 -14.75
C ILE A 159 0.01 -4.46 -14.39
N ALA A 160 -0.42 -4.83 -13.18
CA ALA A 160 -0.59 -6.22 -12.79
C ALA A 160 -1.43 -7.00 -13.81
N TYR A 161 -2.58 -6.44 -14.17
CA TYR A 161 -3.49 -7.07 -15.14
C TYR A 161 -2.83 -7.28 -16.51
N TRP A 162 -2.12 -6.27 -17.03
CA TRP A 162 -1.42 -6.39 -18.30
C TRP A 162 -0.27 -7.39 -18.26
N ILE A 163 0.57 -7.34 -17.23
CA ILE A 163 1.67 -8.30 -17.04
C ILE A 163 1.12 -9.72 -16.96
N TYR A 164 0.07 -9.94 -16.16
CA TYR A 164 -0.57 -11.24 -16.03
C TYR A 164 -1.07 -11.74 -17.39
N ARG A 165 -1.80 -10.91 -18.15
CA ARG A 165 -2.33 -11.28 -19.47
C ARG A 165 -1.26 -11.54 -20.53
N LEU A 166 -0.10 -10.90 -20.43
CA LEU A 166 1.02 -11.12 -21.35
C LEU A 166 1.81 -12.39 -21.03
N VAL A 167 1.94 -12.73 -19.75
CA VAL A 167 2.78 -13.87 -19.32
C VAL A 167 1.97 -15.16 -19.21
N VAL A 168 0.69 -15.11 -18.81
CA VAL A 168 -0.14 -16.32 -18.64
C VAL A 168 -0.23 -17.21 -19.89
N PRO A 169 -0.30 -16.68 -21.14
CA PRO A 169 -0.38 -17.52 -22.34
C PRO A 169 0.88 -18.35 -22.60
N THR A 170 2.00 -18.05 -21.94
CA THR A 170 3.24 -18.84 -22.03
C THR A 170 3.16 -20.17 -21.27
N GLY A 171 2.04 -20.46 -20.61
CA GLY A 171 1.84 -21.65 -19.77
C GLY A 171 2.45 -21.54 -18.38
N LYS A 172 3.10 -20.41 -18.04
CA LYS A 172 3.80 -20.20 -16.76
C LYS A 172 2.95 -19.43 -15.75
N GLN A 173 1.84 -20.02 -15.29
CA GLN A 173 0.87 -19.40 -14.36
C GLN A 173 1.54 -18.77 -13.13
N ARG A 174 2.39 -19.52 -12.43
CA ARG A 174 3.08 -19.03 -11.20
C ARG A 174 3.99 -17.83 -11.49
N LEU A 175 4.68 -17.84 -12.64
CA LEU A 175 5.53 -16.73 -13.04
C LEU A 175 4.70 -15.49 -13.40
N ALA A 176 3.57 -15.68 -14.10
CA ALA A 176 2.66 -14.58 -14.43
C ALA A 176 2.15 -13.88 -13.17
N ILE A 177 1.77 -14.65 -12.15
CA ILE A 177 1.28 -14.12 -10.86
C ILE A 177 2.40 -13.41 -10.09
N PHE A 178 3.58 -14.03 -9.99
CA PHE A 178 4.74 -13.43 -9.33
C PHE A 178 5.09 -12.07 -9.96
N LEU A 179 5.22 -12.04 -11.30
CA LEU A 179 5.57 -10.82 -12.03
C LEU A 179 4.47 -9.77 -11.93
N ALA A 180 3.20 -10.16 -12.00
CA ALA A 180 2.09 -9.23 -11.88
C ALA A 180 2.08 -8.53 -10.52
N ALA A 181 2.29 -9.25 -9.42
CA ALA A 181 2.38 -8.67 -8.08
C ALA A 181 3.65 -7.83 -7.90
N ALA A 182 4.83 -8.41 -8.15
CA ALA A 182 6.10 -7.71 -7.93
C ALA A 182 6.23 -6.44 -8.78
N ILE A 183 5.82 -6.47 -10.05
CA ILE A 183 5.91 -5.29 -10.93
C ILE A 183 4.85 -4.25 -10.53
N ALA A 184 3.65 -4.65 -10.08
CA ALA A 184 2.64 -3.71 -9.63
C ALA A 184 3.06 -2.92 -8.39
N ASP A 185 3.74 -3.57 -7.43
CA ASP A 185 4.28 -2.90 -6.25
C ASP A 185 5.39 -1.92 -6.63
N LEU A 186 6.30 -2.33 -7.53
CA LEU A 186 7.35 -1.44 -8.05
C LEU A 186 6.77 -0.25 -8.83
N VAL A 187 5.71 -0.46 -9.61
CA VAL A 187 5.03 0.62 -10.34
C VAL A 187 4.37 1.59 -9.38
N THR A 188 3.65 1.07 -8.38
CA THR A 188 3.05 1.90 -7.33
C THR A 188 4.11 2.81 -6.73
N TYR A 189 5.27 2.22 -6.42
CA TYR A 189 6.40 2.92 -5.88
C TYR A 189 6.97 4.01 -6.83
N ILE A 190 7.18 3.67 -8.09
CA ILE A 190 7.66 4.61 -9.11
C ILE A 190 6.68 5.78 -9.26
N VAL A 191 5.38 5.51 -9.31
CA VAL A 191 4.34 6.54 -9.42
C VAL A 191 4.35 7.43 -8.19
N THR A 192 4.40 6.88 -6.98
CA THR A 192 4.53 7.68 -5.75
C THR A 192 5.79 8.55 -5.77
N SER A 193 6.92 8.04 -6.27
CA SER A 193 8.15 8.83 -6.41
C SER A 193 7.98 9.99 -7.39
N ILE A 194 7.26 9.80 -8.50
CA ILE A 194 6.93 10.86 -9.46
C ILE A 194 6.00 11.90 -8.83
N GLN A 195 4.98 11.46 -8.09
CA GLN A 195 4.05 12.32 -7.36
C GLN A 195 4.80 13.27 -6.43
N LEU A 196 5.69 12.71 -5.60
CA LEU A 196 6.49 13.48 -4.65
C LEU A 196 7.53 14.37 -5.34
N ALA A 197 8.19 13.87 -6.38
CA ALA A 197 9.17 14.65 -7.13
C ALA A 197 8.56 15.87 -7.83
N SER A 198 7.32 15.73 -8.33
CA SER A 198 6.59 16.81 -8.98
C SER A 198 6.09 17.84 -7.97
N ALA A 199 5.68 17.39 -6.79
CA ALA A 199 5.27 18.27 -5.69
C ALA A 199 6.44 19.02 -5.04
N PHE A 200 7.62 18.40 -5.01
CA PHE A 200 8.81 18.92 -4.32
C PHE A 200 10.05 18.90 -5.23
N PRO A 201 10.11 19.75 -6.28
CA PRO A 201 11.28 19.83 -7.14
C PRO A 201 12.49 20.38 -6.36
N ALA A 202 13.66 19.75 -6.54
CA ALA A 202 14.89 20.17 -5.89
C ALA A 202 15.39 21.51 -6.45
N ALA A 203 16.01 22.33 -5.60
CA ALA A 203 16.58 23.62 -6.02
C ALA A 203 17.62 23.47 -7.13
N THR A 204 18.41 22.38 -7.10
CA THR A 204 19.32 21.99 -8.16
C THR A 204 18.85 20.67 -8.80
N GLY A 205 18.73 20.66 -10.13
CA GLY A 205 18.28 19.48 -10.88
C GLY A 205 16.76 19.22 -10.89
N GLY A 206 15.96 20.04 -10.21
CA GLY A 206 14.50 20.08 -10.36
C GLY A 206 13.80 18.75 -10.03
N VAL A 207 12.76 18.43 -10.79
CA VAL A 207 11.93 17.21 -10.62
C VAL A 207 12.77 15.94 -10.80
N VAL A 208 13.71 15.91 -11.74
CA VAL A 208 14.51 14.70 -12.02
C VAL A 208 15.40 14.36 -10.82
N ALA A 209 16.05 15.36 -10.21
CA ALA A 209 16.86 15.15 -9.01
C ALA A 209 16.01 14.67 -7.83
N SER A 210 14.83 15.27 -7.62
CA SER A 210 13.89 14.81 -6.59
C SER A 210 13.40 13.39 -6.84
N PHE A 211 13.09 13.04 -8.10
CA PHE A 211 12.69 11.68 -8.47
C PHE A 211 13.79 10.69 -8.12
N MET A 212 15.04 10.92 -8.54
CA MET A 212 16.15 10.03 -8.22
C MET A 212 16.35 9.88 -6.70
N LYS A 213 16.15 10.95 -5.93
CA LYS A 213 16.22 10.90 -4.47
C LYS A 213 15.12 10.04 -3.88
N PHE A 214 13.85 10.29 -4.22
CA PHE A 214 12.74 9.48 -3.72
C PHE A 214 12.85 8.03 -4.21
N ALA A 215 13.04 7.82 -5.52
CA ALA A 215 13.24 6.53 -6.18
C ALA A 215 14.44 5.73 -5.62
N GLY A 216 15.49 6.39 -5.16
CA GLY A 216 16.63 5.74 -4.53
C GLY A 216 16.34 5.32 -3.09
N ILE A 217 15.73 6.22 -2.31
CA ILE A 217 15.44 6.00 -0.89
C ILE A 217 14.47 4.83 -0.71
N PHE A 218 13.33 4.84 -1.39
CA PHE A 218 12.39 3.75 -1.17
C PHE A 218 12.79 2.44 -1.89
N ALA A 219 13.62 2.44 -2.94
CA ALA A 219 14.06 1.20 -3.58
C ALA A 219 14.70 0.20 -2.58
N ILE A 220 15.39 0.71 -1.55
CA ILE A 220 16.01 -0.10 -0.49
C ILE A 220 14.97 -0.97 0.24
N THR A 221 13.76 -0.46 0.45
CA THR A 221 12.69 -1.16 1.18
C THR A 221 11.67 -1.79 0.25
N GLN A 222 11.34 -1.14 -0.87
CA GLN A 222 10.25 -1.54 -1.76
C GLN A 222 10.66 -2.66 -2.73
N VAL A 223 11.93 -2.74 -3.15
CA VAL A 223 12.37 -3.85 -4.02
C VAL A 223 12.32 -5.19 -3.27
N PRO A 224 12.87 -5.32 -2.04
CA PRO A 224 12.70 -6.54 -1.26
C PRO A 224 11.22 -6.86 -0.99
N LEU A 225 10.42 -5.85 -0.66
CA LEU A 225 8.99 -6.02 -0.40
C LEU A 225 8.25 -6.58 -1.62
N ALA A 226 8.47 -6.01 -2.80
CA ALA A 226 7.82 -6.43 -4.04
C ALA A 226 8.14 -7.90 -4.39
N ILE A 227 9.38 -8.33 -4.14
CA ILE A 227 9.78 -9.73 -4.34
C ILE A 227 9.07 -10.63 -3.32
N SER A 228 9.07 -10.25 -2.04
CA SER A 228 8.40 -11.00 -0.98
C SER A 228 6.89 -11.11 -1.20
N GLU A 229 6.23 -10.02 -1.59
CA GLU A 229 4.80 -10.00 -1.90
C GLU A 229 4.48 -10.80 -3.18
N GLY A 230 5.35 -10.74 -4.19
CA GLY A 230 5.24 -11.60 -5.37
C GLY A 230 5.25 -13.09 -5.01
N LEU A 231 6.17 -13.52 -4.14
CA LEU A 231 6.23 -14.90 -3.65
C LEU A 231 5.00 -15.26 -2.81
N LEU A 232 4.60 -14.39 -1.89
CA LEU A 232 3.41 -14.58 -1.07
C LEU A 232 2.16 -14.74 -1.95
N THR A 233 2.03 -13.92 -2.98
CA THR A 233 0.89 -13.96 -3.90
C THR A 233 0.81 -15.29 -4.65
N VAL A 234 1.96 -15.86 -5.05
CA VAL A 234 2.00 -17.21 -5.64
C VAL A 234 1.55 -18.28 -4.64
N LEU A 235 1.96 -18.17 -3.37
CA LEU A 235 1.53 -19.10 -2.32
C LEU A 235 0.02 -19.02 -2.10
N VAL A 236 -0.53 -17.81 -1.96
CA VAL A 236 -1.97 -17.58 -1.81
C VAL A 236 -2.73 -18.10 -3.02
N TRP A 237 -2.23 -17.87 -4.23
CA TRP A 237 -2.86 -18.41 -5.45
C TRP A 237 -2.89 -19.93 -5.46
N ASN A 238 -1.78 -20.60 -5.14
CA ASN A 238 -1.74 -22.07 -5.10
C ASN A 238 -2.73 -22.62 -4.05
N TRP A 239 -2.88 -21.93 -2.92
CA TRP A 239 -3.88 -22.29 -1.91
C TRP A 239 -5.31 -22.12 -2.44
N LEU A 240 -5.63 -20.99 -3.07
CA LEU A 240 -6.94 -20.75 -3.71
C LEU A 240 -7.24 -21.77 -4.81
N ALA A 241 -6.24 -22.12 -5.63
CA ALA A 241 -6.41 -23.11 -6.69
C ALA A 241 -6.73 -24.53 -6.16
N ASN A 242 -6.23 -24.86 -4.97
CA ASN A 242 -6.44 -26.17 -4.35
C ASN A 242 -7.73 -26.25 -3.52
N TYR A 243 -8.16 -25.15 -2.89
CA TYR A 243 -9.27 -25.14 -1.92
C TYR A 243 -10.48 -24.28 -2.30
N GLY A 244 -10.34 -23.36 -3.27
CA GLY A 244 -11.38 -22.42 -3.72
C GLY A 244 -11.60 -22.47 -5.23
N ARG A 245 -11.58 -23.68 -5.80
CA ARG A 245 -11.63 -23.90 -7.25
C ARG A 245 -12.96 -23.47 -7.85
N GLN A 246 -14.08 -23.70 -7.15
CA GLN A 246 -15.41 -23.29 -7.59
C GLN A 246 -15.51 -21.77 -7.77
N GLU A 247 -14.90 -20.99 -6.86
CA GLU A 247 -14.88 -19.53 -6.94
C GLU A 247 -13.99 -19.03 -8.09
N LEU A 248 -12.86 -19.69 -8.34
CA LEU A 248 -11.97 -19.34 -9.45
C LEU A 248 -12.57 -19.68 -10.82
N GLU A 249 -13.35 -20.77 -10.92
CA GLU A 249 -14.14 -21.12 -12.10
C GLU A 249 -15.27 -20.10 -12.33
N MET A 250 -15.95 -19.68 -11.28
CA MET A 250 -16.97 -18.62 -11.35
C MET A 250 -16.39 -17.28 -11.85
N LEU A 251 -15.12 -16.99 -11.53
CA LEU A 251 -14.39 -15.82 -12.03
C LEU A 251 -13.76 -16.03 -13.43
N GLN A 252 -13.96 -17.20 -14.06
CA GLN A 252 -13.40 -17.58 -15.36
C GLN A 252 -11.85 -17.52 -15.41
N LEU A 253 -11.19 -17.72 -14.28
CA LEU A 253 -9.72 -17.64 -14.17
C LEU A 253 -9.03 -18.99 -14.34
N ILE A 254 -9.76 -20.09 -14.15
CA ILE A 254 -9.34 -21.46 -14.40
C ILE A 254 -10.40 -22.11 -15.29
N LYS A 255 -9.97 -23.03 -16.17
CA LYS A 255 -10.88 -23.80 -17.02
C LYS A 255 -11.81 -24.65 -16.14
N GLN A 256 -13.10 -24.64 -16.44
CA GLN A 256 -14.03 -25.64 -15.91
C GLN A 256 -13.51 -27.02 -16.33
N ASP A 257 -13.31 -27.91 -15.37
CA ASP A 257 -13.16 -29.33 -15.70
C ASP A 257 -14.56 -29.83 -16.09
N GLU A 258 -14.69 -30.28 -17.35
CA GLU A 258 -15.87 -31.07 -17.80
C GLU A 258 -15.92 -32.42 -17.09
#